data_AF-A0A8T2ICC3-F1
#
_entry.id   AF-A0A8T2ICC3-F1
#
_cell.length_a   1.000
_cell.length_b   1.000
_cell.length_c   1.000
_cell.angle_alpha   90.00
_cell.angle_beta   90.00
_cell.angle_gamma   90.00
#
_symmetry.space_group_name_H-M   'P 1'
#
loop_
_entity.id
_entity.type
_entity.pdbx_description
1 polymer ?
#
loop_
_entity_poly.entity_id
_entity_poly.type
_entity_poly.pdbx_seq_one_letter_code
_entity_poly.pdbx_strand_id
1 'polypeptide(L)'
;LLRYSSLCNVIVIEPLMDNMMSRLKDVNVTVRMLAVRGLGNMATGSSDKVRKHGSQLLTAMINAMDDREDSEHMVTQEAMLTLSMLLPHVQEADIHSLLIHTAIRIRPFFDH
;
A
#
# COMPACT_ATOMS: atom_id res chain seq x y z
N LEU A 1 25.31 17.67 -0.28
CA LEU A 1 25.13 16.19 -0.32
C LEU A 1 23.78 15.79 0.27
N LEU A 2 23.48 16.03 1.55
CA LEU A 2 22.19 15.69 2.18
C LEU A 2 20.95 16.25 1.44
N ARG A 3 20.99 17.51 0.99
CA ARG A 3 19.89 18.13 0.23
C ARG A 3 19.66 17.48 -1.15
N TYR A 4 20.72 16.97 -1.78
CA TYR A 4 20.68 16.38 -3.12
C TYR A 4 20.14 14.94 -3.05
N SER A 5 20.54 14.17 -2.03
CA SER A 5 19.97 12.85 -1.75
C SER A 5 18.49 12.92 -1.37
N SER A 6 18.09 13.91 -0.57
CA SER A 6 16.67 14.15 -0.27
C SER A 6 15.86 14.53 -1.51
N LEU A 7 16.44 15.35 -2.41
CA LEU A 7 15.79 15.72 -3.68
C LEU A 7 15.67 14.51 -4.63
N CYS A 8 16.72 13.69 -4.76
CA CYS A 8 16.69 12.47 -5.55
C CYS A 8 15.67 11.46 -5.02
N ASN A 9 15.58 11.27 -3.69
CA ASN A 9 14.55 10.42 -3.10
C ASN A 9 13.14 10.94 -3.45
N VAL A 10 12.92 12.25 -3.44
CA VAL A 10 11.63 12.84 -3.83
C VAL A 10 11.32 12.64 -5.31
N ILE A 11 12.31 12.83 -6.20
CA ILE A 11 12.14 12.71 -7.66
C ILE A 11 11.88 11.26 -8.09
N VAL A 12 12.44 10.29 -7.37
CA VAL A 12 12.29 8.87 -7.71
C VAL A 12 11.03 8.25 -7.09
N ILE A 13 10.58 8.70 -5.91
CA ILE A 13 9.46 8.07 -5.19
C ILE A 13 8.11 8.28 -5.87
N GLU A 14 7.79 9.49 -6.36
CA GLU A 14 6.48 9.72 -6.98
C GLU A 14 6.31 8.88 -8.27
N PRO A 15 7.27 8.86 -9.23
CA PRO A 15 7.20 7.97 -10.39
C PRO A 15 7.23 6.48 -10.03
N LEU A 16 7.98 6.10 -8.98
CA LEU A 16 8.03 4.72 -8.52
C LEU A 16 6.68 4.28 -7.94
N MET A 17 6.05 5.12 -7.12
CA MET A 17 4.72 4.88 -6.57
C MET A 17 3.69 4.72 -7.69
N ASP A 18 3.68 5.62 -8.68
CA ASP A 18 2.79 5.53 -9.83
C ASP A 18 3.01 4.23 -10.63
N ASN A 19 4.27 3.83 -10.82
CA ASN A 19 4.62 2.59 -11.49
C ASN A 19 4.06 1.37 -10.72
N MET A 20 4.28 1.30 -9.41
CA MET A 20 3.77 0.22 -8.56
C MET A 20 2.25 0.19 -8.53
N MET A 21 1.59 1.35 -8.39
CA MET A 21 0.13 1.47 -8.44
C MET A 21 -0.43 0.93 -9.77
N SER A 22 0.25 1.18 -10.90
CA SER A 22 -0.16 0.65 -12.20
C SER A 22 -0.06 -0.88 -12.28
N ARG A 23 0.87 -1.50 -11.54
CA ARG A 23 1.11 -2.94 -11.53
C ARG A 23 0.16 -3.72 -10.62
N LEU A 24 -0.66 -3.04 -9.80
CA LEU A 24 -1.72 -3.69 -9.02
C LEU A 24 -2.83 -4.33 -9.88
N LYS A 25 -2.86 -4.05 -11.19
CA LYS A 25 -3.79 -4.64 -12.15
C LYS A 25 -3.10 -5.59 -13.15
N ASP A 26 -1.87 -5.99 -12.86
CA ASP A 26 -1.13 -6.91 -13.73
C ASP A 26 -1.79 -8.29 -13.74
N VAL A 27 -1.74 -8.98 -14.88
CA VAL A 27 -2.31 -10.34 -15.02
C VAL A 27 -1.57 -11.35 -14.16
N ASN A 28 -0.30 -11.07 -13.83
CA ASN A 28 0.51 -11.96 -13.02
C ASN A 28 0.38 -11.61 -11.52
N VAL A 29 -0.15 -12.54 -10.74
CA VAL A 29 -0.35 -12.39 -9.28
C VAL A 29 0.96 -12.07 -8.53
N THR A 30 2.10 -12.61 -8.96
CA THR A 30 3.40 -12.31 -8.36
C THR A 30 3.80 -10.86 -8.62
N VAL A 31 3.52 -10.32 -9.81
CA VAL A 31 3.78 -8.90 -10.12
C VAL A 31 2.91 -8.00 -9.25
N ARG A 32 1.62 -8.35 -9.07
CA ARG A 32 0.72 -7.61 -8.18
C ARG A 32 1.22 -7.63 -6.73
N MET A 33 1.57 -8.80 -6.21
CA MET A 33 2.13 -8.97 -4.85
C MET A 33 3.42 -8.16 -4.67
N LEU A 34 4.35 -8.22 -5.62
CA LEU A 34 5.60 -7.45 -5.56
C LEU A 34 5.34 -5.94 -5.62
N ALA A 35 4.32 -5.50 -6.37
CA ALA A 35 3.92 -4.10 -6.41
C ALA A 35 3.36 -3.63 -5.05
N VAL A 36 2.51 -4.44 -4.41
CA VAL A 36 2.02 -4.19 -3.05
C VAL A 36 3.19 -4.07 -2.07
N ARG A 37 4.11 -5.04 -2.06
CA ARG A 37 5.32 -5.01 -1.23
C ARG A 37 6.17 -3.76 -1.48
N GLY A 38 6.33 -3.38 -2.75
CA GLY A 38 7.05 -2.18 -3.16
C GLY A 38 6.45 -0.92 -2.55
N LEU A 39 5.12 -0.77 -2.58
CA LEU A 39 4.40 0.35 -1.96
C LEU A 39 4.61 0.38 -0.44
N GLY A 40 4.57 -0.78 0.21
CA GLY A 40 4.82 -0.89 1.65
C GLY A 40 6.24 -0.48 2.05
N ASN A 41 7.24 -0.91 1.30
CA ASN A 41 8.64 -0.53 1.57
C ASN A 41 8.87 0.99 1.48
N MET A 42 8.07 1.74 0.71
CA MET A 42 8.17 3.20 0.66
C MET A 42 7.85 3.86 2.01
N ALA A 43 7.02 3.23 2.85
CA ALA A 43 6.72 3.69 4.20
C ALA A 43 7.96 3.77 5.10
N THR A 44 8.87 2.81 4.96
CA THR A 44 10.13 2.79 5.71
C THR A 44 11.16 3.81 5.21
N GLY A 45 11.11 4.18 3.91
CA GLY A 45 12.11 5.04 3.29
C GLY A 45 11.75 6.53 3.24
N SER A 46 10.46 6.89 3.29
CA SER A 46 9.99 8.28 3.16
C SER A 46 8.57 8.48 3.71
N SER A 47 8.44 8.46 5.03
CA SER A 47 7.15 8.60 5.74
C SER A 47 6.38 9.89 5.40
N ASP A 48 7.07 11.00 5.13
CA ASP A 48 6.42 12.26 4.74
C ASP A 48 5.70 12.18 3.38
N LYS A 49 6.23 11.37 2.47
CA LYS A 49 5.59 11.12 1.17
C LYS A 49 4.40 10.19 1.31
N VAL A 50 4.52 9.16 2.15
CA VAL A 50 3.37 8.30 2.49
C VAL A 50 2.23 9.12 3.09
N ARG A 51 2.52 10.08 3.97
CA ARG A 51 1.52 10.98 4.56
C ARG A 51 0.77 11.80 3.50
N LYS A 52 1.46 12.28 2.45
CA LYS A 52 0.86 13.03 1.34
C LYS A 52 -0.09 12.16 0.50
N HIS A 53 0.19 10.86 0.38
CA HIS A 53 -0.55 9.92 -0.46
C HIS A 53 -1.40 8.92 0.34
N GLY A 54 -1.66 9.21 1.62
CA GLY A 54 -2.24 8.26 2.57
C GLY A 54 -3.55 7.63 2.11
N SER A 55 -4.55 8.45 1.79
CA SER A 55 -5.85 7.97 1.29
C SER A 55 -5.73 7.08 0.04
N GLN A 56 -4.87 7.46 -0.91
CA GLN A 56 -4.63 6.70 -2.15
C GLN A 56 -3.99 5.34 -1.84
N LEU A 57 -2.98 5.31 -0.97
CA LEU A 57 -2.28 4.08 -0.58
C LEU A 57 -3.20 3.14 0.22
N LEU A 58 -3.97 3.68 1.17
CA LEU A 58 -4.94 2.89 1.93
C LEU A 58 -6.01 2.28 1.02
N THR A 59 -6.56 3.06 0.09
CA THR A 59 -7.54 2.58 -0.91
C THR A 59 -6.94 1.48 -1.77
N ALA A 60 -5.68 1.62 -2.19
CA ALA A 60 -4.98 0.61 -2.98
C ALA A 60 -4.88 -0.72 -2.23
N MET A 61 -4.53 -0.69 -0.94
CA MET A 61 -4.42 -1.92 -0.14
C MET A 61 -5.77 -2.56 0.13
N ILE A 62 -6.80 -1.77 0.39
CA ILE A 62 -8.19 -2.23 0.53
C ILE A 62 -8.65 -2.97 -0.73
N ASN A 63 -8.35 -2.44 -1.91
CA ASN A 63 -8.65 -3.10 -3.17
C ASN A 63 -7.80 -4.35 -3.40
N ALA A 64 -6.52 -4.33 -2.99
CA ALA A 64 -5.63 -5.49 -3.11
C ALA A 64 -6.05 -6.65 -2.19
N MET A 65 -6.68 -6.37 -1.04
CA MET A 65 -7.28 -7.40 -0.19
C MET A 65 -8.49 -8.08 -0.85
N ASP A 66 -9.20 -7.38 -1.73
CA ASP A 66 -10.36 -7.88 -2.49
C ASP A 66 -9.95 -8.55 -3.82
N ASP A 67 -8.67 -8.88 -4.03
CA ASP A 67 -8.20 -9.50 -5.27
C ASP A 67 -8.82 -10.89 -5.47
N ARG A 68 -9.81 -10.96 -6.37
CA ARG A 68 -10.55 -12.19 -6.69
C ARG A 68 -9.75 -13.19 -7.51
N GLU A 69 -8.67 -12.74 -8.12
CA GLU A 69 -7.78 -13.55 -8.95
C GLU A 69 -6.59 -14.10 -8.13
N ASP A 70 -6.57 -13.87 -6.82
CA ASP A 70 -5.54 -14.32 -5.88
C ASP A 70 -6.01 -15.54 -5.08
N SER A 71 -6.04 -16.71 -5.73
CA SER A 71 -6.52 -17.97 -5.13
C SER A 71 -5.69 -18.43 -3.93
N GLU A 72 -4.41 -18.07 -3.90
CA GLU A 72 -3.48 -18.43 -2.82
C GLU A 72 -3.35 -17.32 -1.75
N HIS A 73 -4.16 -16.26 -1.86
CA HIS A 73 -4.17 -15.11 -0.94
C HIS A 73 -2.80 -14.41 -0.75
N MET A 74 -1.89 -14.52 -1.73
CA MET A 74 -0.56 -13.91 -1.67
C MET A 74 -0.62 -12.38 -1.69
N VAL A 75 -1.44 -11.82 -2.57
CA VAL A 75 -1.68 -10.38 -2.68
C VAL A 75 -2.43 -9.89 -1.45
N THR A 76 -3.44 -10.63 -1.00
CA THR A 76 -4.22 -10.25 0.18
C THR A 76 -3.36 -10.20 1.45
N GLN A 77 -2.54 -11.22 1.69
CA GLN A 77 -1.64 -11.25 2.86
C GLN A 77 -0.61 -10.11 2.82
N GLU A 78 -0.01 -9.87 1.65
CA GLU A 78 0.95 -8.79 1.49
C GLU A 78 0.29 -7.41 1.66
N ALA A 79 -0.97 -7.26 1.23
CA ALA A 79 -1.74 -6.02 1.38
C ALA A 79 -2.04 -5.75 2.86
N MET A 80 -2.36 -6.78 3.65
CA MET A 80 -2.54 -6.66 5.10
C MET A 80 -1.24 -6.25 5.81
N LEU A 81 -0.12 -6.89 5.45
CA LEU A 81 1.20 -6.52 5.97
C LEU A 81 1.52 -5.06 5.61
N THR A 82 1.28 -4.67 4.37
CA THR A 82 1.52 -3.31 3.88
C THR A 82 0.63 -2.28 4.58
N LEU A 83 -0.65 -2.58 4.80
CA LEU A 83 -1.54 -1.76 5.62
C LEU A 83 -0.95 -1.49 7.00
N SER A 84 -0.45 -2.52 7.68
CA SER A 84 0.16 -2.37 9.01
C SER A 84 1.37 -1.42 9.01
N MET A 85 2.12 -1.35 7.91
CA MET A 85 3.26 -0.44 7.74
C MET A 85 2.84 1.00 7.41
N LEU A 86 1.70 1.19 6.73
CA LEU A 86 1.20 2.51 6.33
C LEU A 86 0.47 3.23 7.46
N LEU A 87 -0.27 2.50 8.28
CA LEU A 87 -1.12 3.05 9.35
C LEU A 87 -0.40 4.05 10.29
N PRO A 88 0.88 3.85 10.68
CA PRO A 88 1.59 4.82 11.51
C PRO A 88 1.90 6.17 10.84
N HIS A 89 1.74 6.29 9.53
CA HIS A 89 2.20 7.45 8.76
C HIS A 89 1.08 8.26 8.08
N VAL A 90 -0.12 7.69 7.98
CA VAL A 90 -1.29 8.33 7.37
C VAL A 90 -2.04 9.23 8.36
N GLN A 91 -2.86 10.16 7.85
CA GLN A 91 -3.62 11.06 8.71
C GLN A 91 -4.83 10.34 9.32
N GLU A 92 -5.22 10.73 10.53
CA GLU A 92 -6.37 10.13 11.22
C GLU A 92 -7.67 10.25 10.39
N ALA A 93 -7.87 11.39 9.73
CA ALA A 93 -9.02 11.62 8.85
C ALA A 93 -9.10 10.60 7.68
N ASP A 94 -7.94 10.22 7.12
CA ASP A 94 -7.87 9.21 6.06
C ASP A 94 -8.24 7.83 6.61
N ILE A 95 -7.78 7.49 7.82
CA ILE A 95 -8.12 6.23 8.49
C ILE A 95 -9.62 6.17 8.77
N HIS A 96 -10.21 7.21 9.38
CA HIS A 96 -11.64 7.24 9.70
C HIS A 96 -12.51 7.02 8.46
N SER A 97 -12.12 7.61 7.32
CA SER A 97 -12.86 7.46 6.07
C SER A 97 -12.86 6.01 5.52
N LEU A 98 -11.87 5.21 5.91
CA LEU A 98 -11.65 3.86 5.39
C LEU A 98 -11.78 2.76 6.47
N LEU A 99 -12.03 3.13 7.72
CA LEU A 99 -11.99 2.23 8.87
C LEU A 99 -12.99 1.07 8.72
N ILE A 100 -14.24 1.38 8.36
CA ILE A 100 -15.28 0.36 8.15
C ILE A 100 -14.93 -0.53 6.95
N HIS A 101 -14.48 0.07 5.85
CA HIS A 101 -14.09 -0.66 4.64
C HIS A 101 -12.94 -1.64 4.91
N THR A 102 -11.99 -1.22 5.73
CA THR A 102 -10.86 -2.04 6.17
C THR A 102 -11.38 -3.14 7.07
N ALA A 103 -12.06 -2.82 8.18
CA ALA A 103 -12.56 -3.78 9.17
C ALA A 103 -13.39 -4.92 8.55
N ILE A 104 -14.28 -4.61 7.60
CA ILE A 104 -15.09 -5.62 6.90
C ILE A 104 -14.23 -6.61 6.11
N ARG A 105 -13.15 -6.13 5.48
CA ARG A 105 -12.28 -6.95 4.61
C ARG A 105 -11.27 -7.78 5.38
N ILE A 106 -10.83 -7.32 6.54
CA ILE A 106 -9.94 -8.10 7.41
C ILE A 106 -10.69 -9.18 8.19
N ARG A 107 -11.97 -8.97 8.52
CA ARG A 107 -12.76 -9.88 9.36
C ARG A 107 -12.71 -11.35 8.95
N PRO A 108 -12.85 -11.74 7.67
CA PRO A 108 -12.79 -13.15 7.26
C PRO A 108 -11.50 -13.88 7.66
N PHE A 109 -10.41 -13.14 7.91
CA PHE A 109 -9.13 -13.69 8.33
C PHE A 109 -9.00 -13.91 9.85
N PHE A 110 -10.02 -13.50 10.63
CA PHE A 110 -10.08 -13.67 12.09
C PHE A 110 -11.19 -14.62 12.54
N ASP A 111 -12.14 -14.96 11.66
CA ASP A 111 -13.22 -15.90 11.95
C ASP A 111 -12.70 -17.35 11.78
N HIS A 112 -11.97 -17.84 12.80
CA HIS A 112 -11.56 -19.24 13.00
C HIS A 112 -12.05 -19.75 14.35
#